data_AF-A0A140PTM0-F1
#
_entry.id   AF-A0A140PTM0-F1
#
_cell.length_a   1.000
_cell.length_b   1.000
_cell.length_c   1.000
_cell.angle_alpha   90.00
_cell.angle_beta   90.00
_cell.angle_gamma   90.00
#
_symmetry.space_group_name_H-M   'P 1'
#
loop_
_entity.id
_entity.type
_entity.pdbx_description
1 polymer ?
#
loop_
_entity_poly.entity_id
_entity_poly.type
_entity_poly.pdbx_seq_one_letter_code
_entity_poly.pdbx_strand_id
1 'polypeptide(L)'
;MLYFIAVFMFLGGFFFISIGRMSMDNVKNIRELLADNKNIQETKGSLQVTEIRSTRYSFECDCELIFTNQNGKEFNYKETYSNFNSKASFLRKCENKGKVTVTVIYDKSLPSKHFVKELKPLEVNKNSRLGCTIIGILFMLLGVFIVAVNFKV
;
A
#
# COMPACT_ATOMS: atom_id res chain seq x y z
N MET A 1 -21.72 -24.20 -15.93
CA MET A 1 -20.45 -24.18 -15.16
C MET A 1 -19.41 -23.24 -15.77
N LEU A 2 -19.12 -23.29 -17.08
CA LEU A 2 -18.13 -22.41 -17.74
C LEU A 2 -18.49 -20.91 -17.73
N TYR A 3 -19.75 -20.54 -17.97
CA TYR A 3 -20.19 -19.14 -17.86
C TYR A 3 -20.07 -18.59 -16.42
N PHE A 4 -20.27 -19.45 -15.42
CA PHE A 4 -20.06 -19.09 -14.02
C PHE A 4 -18.57 -18.78 -13.76
N ILE A 5 -17.65 -19.58 -14.29
CA ILE A 5 -16.20 -19.31 -14.23
C ILE A 5 -15.87 -17.97 -14.91
N ALA A 6 -16.44 -17.68 -16.08
CA ALA A 6 -16.22 -16.40 -16.77
C ALA A 6 -16.66 -15.20 -15.91
N VAL A 7 -17.79 -15.31 -15.21
CA VAL A 7 -18.25 -14.27 -14.27
C VAL A 7 -17.23 -14.04 -13.16
N PHE A 8 -16.67 -15.10 -12.54
CA PHE A 8 -15.60 -14.93 -11.54
C PHE A 8 -14.34 -14.30 -12.12
N MET A 9 -13.99 -14.59 -13.37
CA MET A 9 -12.85 -13.96 -14.04
C MET A 9 -13.06 -12.46 -14.21
N PHE A 10 -14.26 -12.03 -14.64
CA PHE A 10 -14.59 -10.62 -14.72
C PHE A 10 -14.59 -9.93 -13.35
N LEU A 11 -15.21 -10.54 -12.34
CA LEU A 11 -15.23 -10.01 -10.98
C LEU A 11 -13.81 -9.88 -10.39
N GLY A 12 -12.97 -10.91 -10.58
CA GLY A 12 -11.56 -10.88 -10.19
C GLY A 12 -10.78 -9.79 -10.94
N GLY A 13 -11.04 -9.64 -12.24
CA GLY A 13 -10.45 -8.59 -13.07
C GLY A 13 -10.75 -7.20 -12.55
N PHE A 14 -12.03 -6.89 -12.30
CA PHE A 14 -12.46 -5.62 -11.70
C PHE A 14 -11.87 -5.40 -10.31
N PHE A 15 -11.80 -6.44 -9.48
CA PHE A 15 -11.20 -6.37 -8.15
C PHE A 15 -9.72 -5.95 -8.21
N PHE A 16 -8.90 -6.61 -9.02
CA PHE A 16 -7.48 -6.26 -9.15
C PHE A 16 -7.25 -4.86 -9.76
N ILE A 17 -8.04 -4.47 -10.77
CA ILE A 17 -7.98 -3.10 -11.31
C ILE A 17 -8.29 -2.07 -10.22
N SER A 18 -9.24 -2.35 -9.33
CA SER A 18 -9.63 -1.45 -8.25
C SER A 18 -8.50 -1.27 -7.22
N ILE A 19 -7.81 -2.34 -6.84
CA ILE A 19 -6.59 -2.27 -6.00
C ILE A 19 -5.50 -1.44 -6.69
N GLY A 20 -5.34 -1.63 -8.01
CA GLY A 20 -4.41 -0.84 -8.82
C GLY A 20 -4.72 0.66 -8.79
N ARG A 21 -6.01 1.03 -8.83
CA ARG A 21 -6.47 2.43 -8.69
C ARG A 21 -6.20 2.99 -7.31
N MET A 22 -6.51 2.26 -6.24
CA MET A 22 -6.18 2.71 -4.87
C MET A 22 -4.68 2.98 -4.70
N SER A 23 -3.83 2.11 -5.27
CA SER A 23 -2.38 2.31 -5.26
C SER A 23 -1.97 3.57 -6.03
N MET A 24 -2.67 3.90 -7.13
CA MET A 24 -2.44 5.14 -7.86
C MET A 24 -2.80 6.38 -7.03
N ASP A 25 -3.91 6.35 -6.31
CA ASP A 25 -4.34 7.47 -5.48
C ASP A 25 -3.38 7.68 -4.29
N ASN A 26 -2.87 6.61 -3.70
CA ASN A 26 -1.78 6.70 -2.71
C ASN A 26 -0.52 7.38 -3.29
N VAL A 27 -0.11 7.04 -4.52
CA VAL A 27 1.03 7.70 -5.18
C VAL A 27 0.76 9.20 -5.37
N LYS A 28 -0.47 9.58 -5.75
CA LYS A 28 -0.85 11.00 -5.88
C LYS A 28 -0.78 11.71 -4.53
N ASN A 29 -1.38 11.14 -3.48
CA ASN A 29 -1.37 11.72 -2.14
C ASN A 29 0.05 11.97 -1.60
N ILE A 30 0.96 11.01 -1.81
CA ILE A 30 2.36 11.16 -1.40
C ILE A 30 3.06 12.25 -2.23
N ARG A 31 2.82 12.30 -3.54
CA ARG A 31 3.40 13.33 -4.42
C ARG A 31 2.89 14.72 -4.08
N GLU A 32 1.61 14.86 -3.79
CA GLU A 32 1.01 16.12 -3.36
C GLU A 32 1.61 16.60 -2.04
N LEU A 33 1.79 15.69 -1.07
CA LEU A 33 2.50 16.03 0.16
C LEU A 33 3.92 16.53 -0.16
N LEU A 34 4.67 15.78 -0.96
CA LEU A 34 6.04 16.12 -1.31
C LEU A 34 6.18 17.38 -2.17
N ALA A 35 5.13 17.81 -2.87
CA ALA A 35 5.13 19.03 -3.68
C ALA A 35 4.95 20.29 -2.83
N ASP A 36 4.33 20.17 -1.64
CA ASP A 36 4.12 21.30 -0.73
C ASP A 36 5.37 21.57 0.13
N ASN A 37 6.44 22.02 -0.52
CA ASN A 37 7.73 22.30 0.12
C ASN A 37 7.65 23.28 1.32
N LYS A 38 6.58 24.08 1.42
CA LYS A 38 6.38 25.02 2.54
C LYS A 38 5.89 24.31 3.80
N ASN A 39 5.03 23.31 3.63
CA ASN A 39 4.39 22.61 4.75
C ASN A 39 5.01 21.24 5.06
N ILE A 40 5.92 20.69 4.25
CA ILE A 40 6.60 19.45 4.63
C ILE A 40 7.61 19.66 5.77
N GLN A 41 7.70 18.66 6.65
CA GLN A 41 8.83 18.48 7.57
C GLN A 41 9.30 17.03 7.56
N GLU A 42 10.61 16.87 7.77
CA GLU A 42 11.24 15.58 8.00
C GLU A 42 11.71 15.53 9.46
N THR A 43 11.38 14.46 10.17
CA THR A 43 11.79 14.22 11.56
C THR A 43 12.14 12.76 11.78
N LYS A 44 12.81 12.47 12.90
CA LYS A 44 13.00 11.10 13.36
C LYS A 44 11.79 10.64 14.16
N GLY A 45 11.34 9.43 13.88
CA GLY A 45 10.28 8.75 14.61
C GLY A 45 10.74 7.37 15.08
N SER A 46 9.88 6.71 15.84
CA SER A 46 10.01 5.32 16.27
C SER A 46 8.88 4.52 15.67
N LEU A 47 9.20 3.47 14.93
CA LEU A 47 8.25 2.50 14.41
C LEU A 47 8.40 1.21 15.21
N GLN A 48 7.30 0.72 15.78
CA GLN A 48 7.25 -0.56 16.47
C GLN A 48 6.25 -1.47 15.77
N VAL A 49 6.71 -2.64 15.37
CA VAL A 49 5.83 -3.69 14.84
C VAL A 49 5.12 -4.36 16.01
N THR A 50 3.79 -4.36 15.99
CA THR A 50 2.97 -4.99 17.04
C THR A 50 2.49 -6.37 16.64
N GLU A 51 2.10 -6.54 15.37
CA GLU A 51 1.61 -7.80 14.84
C GLU A 51 1.98 -7.96 13.37
N ILE A 52 2.38 -9.16 12.97
CA ILE A 52 2.58 -9.53 11.57
C ILE A 52 1.60 -10.63 11.18
N ARG A 53 0.81 -10.35 10.15
CA ARG A 53 -0.14 -11.27 9.52
C ARG A 53 0.38 -11.59 8.12
N SER A 54 1.15 -12.68 7.99
CA SER A 54 1.73 -13.10 6.72
C SER A 54 1.18 -14.45 6.27
N THR A 55 0.73 -14.53 5.02
CA THR A 55 0.46 -15.78 4.31
C THR A 55 1.48 -15.97 3.18
N ARG A 56 1.32 -17.04 2.37
CA ARG A 56 2.11 -17.22 1.14
C ARG A 56 1.89 -16.09 0.12
N TYR A 57 0.69 -15.49 0.12
CA TYR A 57 0.26 -14.54 -0.93
C TYR A 57 0.03 -13.12 -0.40
N SER A 58 -0.08 -12.93 0.91
CA SER A 58 -0.34 -11.64 1.55
C SER A 58 0.61 -11.40 2.71
N PHE A 59 0.85 -10.12 2.99
CA PHE A 59 1.51 -9.67 4.20
C PHE A 59 0.87 -8.37 4.63
N GLU A 60 0.47 -8.36 5.88
CA GLU A 60 -0.03 -7.23 6.64
C GLU A 60 0.74 -7.15 7.95
N CYS A 61 0.90 -5.93 8.44
CA CYS A 61 1.76 -5.62 9.56
C CYS A 61 1.17 -4.42 10.28
N ASP A 62 0.71 -4.63 11.50
CA ASP A 62 0.24 -3.56 12.36
C ASP A 62 1.42 -2.96 13.09
N CYS A 63 1.50 -1.63 13.07
CA CYS A 63 2.61 -0.87 13.61
C CYS A 63 2.11 0.31 14.43
N GLU A 64 2.87 0.65 15.46
CA GLU A 64 2.75 1.90 16.18
C GLU A 64 3.88 2.83 15.74
N LEU A 65 3.51 3.98 15.20
CA LEU A 65 4.43 5.03 14.77
C LEU A 65 4.33 6.21 15.73
N ILE A 66 5.46 6.56 16.32
CA ILE A 66 5.58 7.70 17.23
C ILE A 66 6.59 8.67 16.67
N PHE A 67 6.26 9.96 16.57
CA PHE A 67 7.23 10.99 16.22
C PHE A 67 6.89 12.32 16.87
N THR A 68 7.92 13.15 17.04
CA THR A 68 7.79 14.46 17.66
C THR A 68 8.02 15.54 16.61
N ASN A 69 7.16 16.56 16.60
CA ASN A 69 7.36 17.72 15.73
C ASN A 69 8.42 18.67 16.29
N GLN A 70 8.74 19.72 15.51
CA GLN A 70 9.71 20.75 15.91
C GLN A 70 9.32 21.53 17.18
N ASN A 71 8.03 21.53 17.55
CA ASN A 71 7.53 22.20 18.75
C ASN A 71 7.54 21.28 19.98
N GLY A 72 8.10 20.08 19.88
CA GLY A 72 8.14 19.11 20.97
C GLY A 72 6.83 18.35 21.21
N LYS A 73 5.81 18.53 20.35
CA LYS A 73 4.54 17.78 20.43
C LYS A 73 4.73 16.39 19.83
N GLU A 74 4.43 15.37 20.62
CA GLU A 74 4.44 13.97 20.21
C GLU A 74 3.13 13.61 19.48
N PHE A 75 3.26 12.78 18.45
CA PHE A 75 2.17 12.16 17.70
C PHE A 75 2.34 10.65 17.76
N ASN A 76 1.22 9.94 17.95
CA ASN A 76 1.17 8.49 17.95
C ASN A 76 0.06 8.02 17.00
N TYR A 77 0.43 7.19 16.03
CA TYR A 77 -0.46 6.60 15.05
C TYR A 77 -0.33 5.08 15.06
N LYS A 78 -1.49 4.40 15.10
CA LYS A 78 -1.57 2.96 14.82
C LYS A 78 -1.91 2.79 13.36
N GLU A 79 -1.03 2.15 12.61
CA GLU A 79 -1.15 1.99 11.16
C GLU A 79 -0.98 0.54 10.75
N THR A 80 -1.73 0.14 9.73
CA THR A 80 -1.58 -1.16 9.09
C THR A 80 -0.85 -0.98 7.76
N TYR A 81 0.29 -1.65 7.66
CA TYR A 81 1.09 -1.71 6.45
C TYR A 81 0.90 -3.06 5.75
N SER A 82 0.91 -3.05 4.42
CA SER A 82 0.76 -4.25 3.60
C SER A 82 1.75 -4.25 2.43
N ASN A 83 1.80 -5.37 1.70
CA ASN A 83 2.57 -5.51 0.46
C ASN A 83 2.22 -4.48 -0.63
N PHE A 84 1.06 -3.82 -0.52
CA PHE A 84 0.60 -2.86 -1.52
C PHE A 84 1.05 -1.43 -1.22
N ASN A 85 1.33 -1.10 0.05
CA ASN A 85 1.67 0.26 0.47
C ASN A 85 3.07 0.40 1.09
N SER A 86 3.74 -0.70 1.41
CA SER A 86 4.98 -0.69 2.20
C SER A 86 5.94 -1.79 1.80
N LYS A 87 7.22 -1.59 2.10
CA LYS A 87 8.26 -2.59 1.89
C LYS A 87 8.26 -3.63 3.00
N ALA A 88 7.60 -4.76 2.77
CA ALA A 88 7.51 -5.88 3.74
C ALA A 88 8.87 -6.37 4.27
N SER A 89 9.93 -6.34 3.45
CA SER A 89 11.27 -6.73 3.90
C SER A 89 11.84 -5.81 4.99
N PHE A 90 11.45 -4.54 5.01
CA PHE A 90 11.85 -3.61 6.07
C PHE A 90 11.08 -3.93 7.36
N LEU A 91 9.77 -4.14 7.27
CA LEU A 91 8.91 -4.46 8.41
C LEU A 91 9.30 -5.78 9.08
N ARG A 92 9.58 -6.83 8.30
CA ARG A 92 10.14 -8.09 8.83
C ARG A 92 11.49 -7.91 9.53
N LYS A 93 12.30 -6.94 9.12
CA LYS A 93 13.55 -6.61 9.83
C LYS A 93 13.32 -5.86 11.14
N CYS A 94 12.14 -5.28 11.33
CA CYS A 94 11.75 -4.58 12.55
C CYS A 94 11.02 -5.50 13.55
N GLU A 95 10.57 -6.66 13.09
CA GLU A 95 9.96 -7.69 13.93
C GLU A 95 10.87 -8.03 15.12
N ASN A 96 10.30 -8.04 16.33
CA ASN A 96 10.99 -8.33 17.60
C ASN A 96 12.15 -7.39 17.97
N LYS A 97 12.32 -6.25 17.28
CA LYS A 97 13.36 -5.25 17.61
C LYS A 97 12.86 -4.12 18.52
N GLY A 98 11.60 -4.16 18.94
CA GLY A 98 10.97 -3.08 19.69
C GLY A 98 10.84 -1.81 18.84
N LYS A 99 11.20 -0.66 19.40
CA LYS A 99 11.14 0.64 18.72
C LYS A 99 12.34 0.82 17.78
N VAL A 100 12.08 0.84 16.48
CA VAL A 100 13.10 1.08 15.45
C VAL A 100 13.04 2.53 14.99
N THR A 101 14.18 3.23 14.99
CA THR A 101 14.25 4.60 14.50
C THR A 101 14.00 4.66 12.99
N VAL A 102 13.04 5.50 12.59
CA VAL A 102 12.65 5.72 11.20
C VAL A 102 12.63 7.21 10.86
N THR A 103 12.54 7.53 9.59
CA THR A 103 12.43 8.89 9.08
C THR A 103 11.00 9.13 8.63
N VAL A 104 10.32 10.09 9.27
CA VAL A 104 8.94 10.44 8.98
C VAL A 104 8.91 11.76 8.22
N ILE A 105 8.19 11.77 7.11
CA ILE A 105 7.86 12.99 6.37
C ILE A 105 6.38 13.27 6.60
N TYR A 106 6.05 14.48 7.07
CA TYR A 106 4.68 14.85 7.43
C TYR A 106 4.35 16.30 7.07
N ASP A 107 3.05 16.60 7.02
CA ASP A 107 2.52 17.95 6.85
C ASP A 107 2.48 18.70 8.19
N LYS A 108 3.10 19.88 8.28
CA LYS A 108 3.13 20.73 9.48
C LYS A 108 1.73 21.07 9.99
N SER A 109 0.82 21.40 9.07
CA SER A 109 -0.54 21.84 9.38
C SER A 109 -1.44 20.66 9.73
N LEU A 110 -1.18 19.49 9.13
CA LEU A 110 -1.93 18.27 9.35
C LEU A 110 -1.01 17.05 9.52
N PRO A 111 -0.41 16.85 10.72
CA PRO A 111 0.57 15.78 10.95
C PRO A 111 0.06 14.36 10.75
N SER A 112 -1.26 14.16 10.65
CA SER A 112 -1.85 12.88 10.27
C SER A 112 -1.60 12.53 8.78
N LYS A 113 -1.30 13.52 7.93
CA LYS A 113 -0.80 13.31 6.57
C LYS A 113 0.71 13.11 6.63
N HIS A 114 1.14 11.86 6.66
CA HIS A 114 2.53 11.49 6.84
C HIS A 114 2.88 10.18 6.13
N PHE A 115 4.17 9.89 6.00
CA PHE A 115 4.66 8.57 5.61
C PHE A 115 6.07 8.29 6.13
N VAL A 116 6.41 7.02 6.24
CA VAL A 116 7.75 6.53 6.63
C VAL A 116 8.62 6.31 5.39
N LYS A 117 9.77 6.98 5.32
CA LYS A 117 10.66 7.00 4.15
C LYS A 117 11.25 5.63 3.85
N GLU A 118 11.65 4.89 4.88
CA GLU A 118 12.27 3.56 4.77
C GLU A 118 11.32 2.49 4.22
N LEU A 119 10.01 2.69 4.35
CA LEU A 119 8.98 1.81 3.77
C LEU A 119 8.85 1.98 2.26
N LYS A 120 9.48 3.01 1.68
CA LYS A 120 9.47 3.32 0.23
C LYS A 120 8.07 3.27 -0.40
N PRO A 121 7.06 3.94 0.18
CA PRO A 121 5.66 3.78 -0.25
C PRO A 121 5.44 4.16 -1.72
N LEU A 122 6.18 5.15 -2.26
CA LEU A 122 6.10 5.50 -3.69
C LEU A 122 6.52 4.38 -4.63
N GLU A 123 7.59 3.65 -4.31
CA GLU A 123 8.10 2.55 -5.13
C GLU A 123 7.09 1.40 -5.12
N VAL A 124 6.62 1.03 -3.92
CA VAL A 124 5.70 -0.09 -3.70
C VAL A 124 4.34 0.19 -4.34
N ASN A 125 3.74 1.37 -4.11
CA ASN A 125 2.43 1.68 -4.68
C ASN A 125 2.49 1.81 -6.23
N LYS A 126 3.60 2.31 -6.81
CA LYS A 126 3.77 2.30 -8.28
C LYS A 126 3.81 0.89 -8.84
N ASN A 127 4.57 0.01 -8.20
CA ASN A 127 4.68 -1.38 -8.64
C ASN A 127 3.35 -2.13 -8.47
N SER A 128 2.67 -1.92 -7.34
CA SER A 128 1.33 -2.44 -7.06
C SER A 128 0.31 -1.97 -8.10
N ARG A 129 0.30 -0.68 -8.43
CA ARG A 129 -0.56 -0.12 -9.48
C ARG A 129 -0.38 -0.88 -10.79
N LEU A 130 0.87 -1.03 -11.23
CA LEU A 130 1.18 -1.69 -12.50
C LEU A 130 0.79 -3.17 -12.45
N GLY A 131 1.26 -3.91 -11.44
CA GLY A 131 1.03 -5.34 -11.29
C GLY A 131 -0.45 -5.69 -11.18
N CYS A 132 -1.19 -5.02 -10.30
CA CYS A 132 -2.62 -5.28 -10.12
C CYS A 132 -3.43 -4.92 -11.37
N THR A 133 -3.09 -3.82 -12.06
CA THR A 133 -3.78 -3.45 -13.30
C THR A 133 -3.54 -4.49 -14.40
N ILE A 134 -2.30 -4.95 -14.58
CA ILE A 134 -1.97 -5.98 -15.58
C ILE A 134 -2.70 -7.29 -15.28
N ILE A 135 -2.62 -7.77 -14.04
CA ILE A 135 -3.34 -8.98 -13.60
C ILE A 135 -4.83 -8.83 -13.86
N GLY A 136 -5.42 -7.69 -13.49
CA GLY A 136 -6.84 -7.45 -13.71
C GLY A 136 -7.22 -7.50 -15.19
N ILE A 137 -6.44 -6.90 -16.09
CA ILE A 137 -6.66 -6.97 -17.54
C ILE A 137 -6.57 -8.42 -18.05
N LEU A 138 -5.57 -9.18 -17.61
CA LEU A 138 -5.43 -10.60 -17.95
C LEU A 138 -6.66 -11.42 -17.55
N PHE A 139 -7.19 -11.20 -16.35
CA PHE A 139 -8.43 -11.83 -15.89
C PHE A 139 -9.63 -11.47 -16.77
N MET A 140 -9.77 -10.20 -17.15
CA MET A 140 -10.84 -9.78 -18.07
C MET A 140 -10.72 -10.46 -19.45
N LEU A 141 -9.50 -10.52 -20.01
CA LEU A 141 -9.24 -11.18 -21.30
C LEU A 141 -9.55 -12.68 -21.26
N LEU A 142 -9.17 -13.37 -20.17
CA LEU A 142 -9.51 -14.77 -19.95
C LEU A 142 -11.03 -14.98 -19.85
N GLY A 143 -11.75 -14.09 -19.17
CA GLY A 143 -13.21 -14.11 -19.12
C GLY A 143 -13.85 -14.00 -20.51
N VAL A 144 -13.38 -13.04 -21.32
CA VAL A 144 -13.83 -12.88 -22.72
C VAL A 144 -13.50 -14.12 -23.55
N PHE A 145 -12.29 -14.67 -23.42
CA PHE A 145 -11.87 -15.87 -24.14
C PHE A 145 -12.77 -17.06 -23.82
N ILE A 146 -13.05 -17.32 -22.53
CA ILE A 146 -13.95 -18.40 -22.10
C ILE A 146 -15.34 -18.23 -22.72
N VAL A 147 -15.89 -17.01 -22.72
CA VAL A 147 -17.19 -16.76 -23.36
C VAL A 147 -17.12 -17.01 -24.86
N ALA A 148 -16.13 -16.46 -25.55
CA ALA A 148 -16.02 -16.52 -27.01
C ALA A 148 -15.85 -17.94 -27.56
N VAL A 149 -14.99 -18.77 -26.94
CA VAL A 149 -14.78 -20.16 -27.41
C VAL A 149 -15.98 -21.05 -27.14
N ASN A 150 -16.82 -20.73 -26.15
CA ASN A 150 -18.01 -21.49 -25.80
C ASN A 150 -19.30 -20.91 -26.42
N PHE A 151 -19.23 -19.73 -27.03
CA PHE A 151 -20.33 -19.17 -27.85
C PHE A 151 -20.39 -19.81 -29.24
N LYS A 152 -19.31 -20.49 -29.66
CA LYS A 152 -19.29 -21.36 -30.84
C LYS A 152 -19.96 -22.70 -30.50
N VAL A 153 -21.29 -22.70 -30.42
CA VAL A 153 -22.17 -23.88 -30.54
C VAL A 153 -23.23 -23.55 -31.59
#